data_AF-A0AA36M3U8-F1
#
_entry.id   AF-A0AA36M3U8-F1
#
_cell.length_a   1.000
_cell.length_b   1.000
_cell.length_c   1.000
_cell.angle_alpha   90.00
_cell.angle_beta   90.00
_cell.angle_gamma   90.00
#
_symmetry.space_group_name_H-M   'P 1'
#
loop_
_entity.id
_entity.type
_entity.pdbx_description
1 polymer ?
#
loop_
_entity_poly.entity_id
_entity_poly.type
_entity_poly.pdbx_seq_one_letter_code
_entity_poly.pdbx_strand_id
1 'polypeptide(L)'
;MTRPLSWFLTPLPILKLCQMVCLLLVIVFFIDGRIQWEAYTMIYALAFLLAAGCFLTLLLHYFEVPKSSQQIFWLQIELIWNVFGCVLCAVGSVLLGWDWYQLRAGRNMHHSTMAPRNIGEARWLRRVAIVSGSLLLAAGLFLFTIARVKRTGIY
;
A
#
# COMPACT_ATOMS: atom_id res chain seq x y z
N MET A 1 -12.73 -18.44 24.04
CA MET A 1 -11.49 -19.11 23.59
C MET A 1 -10.41 -18.05 23.38
N THR A 2 -9.39 -18.02 24.24
CA THR A 2 -8.21 -17.17 24.06
C THR A 2 -7.32 -17.81 23.00
N ARG A 3 -7.24 -17.20 21.80
CA ARG A 3 -6.34 -17.71 20.75
C ARG A 3 -4.88 -17.48 21.18
N PRO A 4 -3.98 -18.46 21.01
CA PRO A 4 -2.56 -18.25 21.27
C PRO A 4 -2.01 -17.18 20.31
N LEU A 5 -1.08 -16.37 20.80
CA LEU A 5 -0.41 -15.30 20.03
C LEU A 5 0.26 -15.79 18.73
N SER A 6 0.43 -17.12 18.60
CA SER A 6 1.07 -17.80 17.47
C SER A 6 0.40 -17.58 16.13
N TRP A 7 -0.90 -17.26 16.06
CA TRP A 7 -1.58 -17.00 14.78
C TRP A 7 -1.00 -15.77 14.05
N PHE A 8 -0.64 -14.73 14.81
CA PHE A 8 -0.08 -13.48 14.28
C PHE A 8 1.37 -13.65 13.79
N LEU A 9 2.06 -14.69 14.26
CA LEU A 9 3.43 -15.03 13.86
C LEU A 9 3.47 -15.87 12.58
N THR A 10 2.33 -16.13 11.95
CA THR A 10 2.30 -16.82 10.66
C THR A 10 2.67 -15.85 9.51
N PRO A 11 3.22 -16.35 8.38
CA PRO A 11 3.73 -15.48 7.32
C PRO A 11 2.70 -14.52 6.71
N LEU A 12 1.42 -14.92 6.59
CA LEU A 12 0.39 -14.11 5.93
C LEU A 12 0.01 -12.85 6.75
N PRO A 13 -0.37 -12.95 8.04
CA PRO A 13 -0.59 -11.78 8.90
C PRO A 13 0.61 -10.83 8.97
N ILE A 14 1.84 -11.35 9.04
CA ILE A 14 3.06 -10.53 9.02
C ILE A 14 3.15 -9.73 7.72
N LEU A 15 2.92 -10.37 6.57
CA LEU A 15 2.94 -9.68 5.27
C LEU A 15 1.86 -8.59 5.20
N LYS A 16 0.64 -8.86 5.67
CA LYS A 16 -0.44 -7.85 5.70
C LYS A 16 -0.08 -6.68 6.61
N LEU A 17 0.55 -6.93 7.76
CA LEU A 17 1.03 -5.87 8.65
C LEU A 17 2.11 -5.02 7.98
N CYS A 18 3.10 -5.65 7.33
CA CYS A 18 4.13 -4.92 6.60
C CYS A 18 3.54 -4.07 5.46
N GLN A 19 2.56 -4.60 4.71
CA GLN A 19 1.82 -3.84 3.70
C GLN A 19 1.12 -2.63 4.32
N MET A 20 0.42 -2.81 5.44
CA MET A 20 -0.22 -1.71 6.16
C MET A 20 0.78 -0.64 6.61
N VAL A 21 1.93 -1.03 7.15
CA VAL A 21 2.98 -0.08 7.55
C VAL A 21 3.45 0.74 6.34
N CYS A 22 3.69 0.11 5.19
CA CYS A 22 4.07 0.82 3.97
C CYS A 22 2.99 1.83 3.55
N LEU A 23 1.72 1.44 3.59
CA LEU A 23 0.59 2.30 3.22
C LEU A 23 0.37 3.44 4.24
N LEU A 24 0.63 3.19 5.52
CA LEU A 24 0.60 4.22 6.56
C LEU A 24 1.71 5.26 6.35
N LEU A 25 2.90 4.85 5.91
CA LEU A 25 3.95 5.80 5.53
C LEU A 25 3.50 6.69 4.36
N VAL A 26 2.84 6.12 3.34
CA VAL A 26 2.26 6.90 2.23
C VAL A 26 1.30 7.96 2.78
N ILE A 27 0.37 7.56 3.66
CA ILE A 27 -0.64 8.44 4.26
C ILE A 27 0.02 9.58 5.05
N VAL A 28 0.92 9.26 5.98
CA VAL A 28 1.55 10.24 6.87
C VAL A 28 2.40 11.24 6.09
N PHE A 29 3.16 10.78 5.10
CA PHE A 29 4.07 11.65 4.36
C PHE A 29 3.35 12.54 3.32
N PHE A 30 2.20 12.12 2.80
CA PHE A 30 1.41 12.90 1.83
C PHE A 30 0.29 13.75 2.43
N ILE A 31 0.00 13.64 3.73
CA ILE A 31 -1.10 14.38 4.37
C ILE A 31 -1.04 15.89 4.07
N ASP A 32 0.14 16.49 4.17
CA ASP A 32 0.35 17.93 4.00
C ASP A 32 0.33 18.39 2.53
N GLY A 33 0.59 17.49 1.58
CA GLY A 33 0.83 17.85 0.20
C GLY A 33 -0.12 17.24 -0.83
N ARG A 34 -1.13 16.49 -0.39
CA ARG A 34 -2.09 15.81 -1.27
C ARG A 34 -2.75 16.74 -2.31
N ILE A 35 -2.99 18.00 -1.97
CA ILE A 35 -3.70 18.97 -2.82
C ILE A 35 -2.80 19.55 -3.94
N GLN A 36 -1.48 19.40 -3.86
CA GLN A 36 -0.54 19.95 -4.86
C GLN A 36 -0.71 19.36 -6.25
N TRP A 37 -1.16 18.12 -6.32
CA TRP A 37 -1.37 17.42 -7.57
C TRP A 37 -2.44 16.37 -7.39
N GLU A 38 -3.35 16.26 -8.35
CA GLU A 38 -4.45 15.30 -8.31
C GLU A 38 -3.95 13.86 -8.10
N ALA A 39 -2.81 13.50 -8.69
CA ALA A 39 -2.25 12.18 -8.50
C ALA A 39 -1.79 11.93 -7.05
N TYR A 40 -1.30 12.94 -6.33
CA TYR A 40 -1.02 12.79 -4.89
C TYR A 40 -2.29 12.55 -4.10
N THR A 41 -3.39 13.25 -4.42
CA THR A 41 -4.70 13.02 -3.79
C THR A 41 -5.21 11.61 -4.06
N MET A 42 -5.11 11.14 -5.31
CA MET A 42 -5.50 9.78 -5.67
C MET A 42 -4.66 8.73 -4.95
N ILE A 43 -3.33 8.87 -4.94
CA ILE A 43 -2.42 7.96 -4.22
C ILE A 43 -2.75 7.95 -2.73
N TYR A 44 -2.99 9.11 -2.13
CA TYR A 44 -3.35 9.25 -0.72
C TYR A 44 -4.67 8.51 -0.42
N ALA A 45 -5.72 8.73 -1.21
CA ALA A 45 -7.01 8.07 -1.02
C ALA A 45 -6.92 6.55 -1.25
N LEU A 46 -6.20 6.12 -2.29
CA LEU A 46 -5.96 4.70 -2.56
C LEU A 46 -5.18 4.03 -1.43
N ALA A 47 -4.22 4.72 -0.81
CA ALA A 47 -3.49 4.18 0.34
C ALA A 47 -4.42 3.88 1.53
N PHE A 48 -5.41 4.74 1.81
CA PHE A 48 -6.44 4.44 2.82
C PHE A 48 -7.27 3.23 2.46
N LEU A 49 -7.76 3.15 1.22
CA LEU A 49 -8.59 2.03 0.76
C LEU A 49 -7.81 0.71 0.84
N LEU A 50 -6.57 0.69 0.37
CA LEU A 50 -5.69 -0.47 0.43
C LEU A 50 -5.37 -0.87 1.87
N ALA A 51 -5.09 0.09 2.75
CA ALA A 51 -4.80 -0.19 4.16
C ALA A 51 -6.02 -0.76 4.88
N ALA A 52 -7.22 -0.23 4.61
CA ALA A 52 -8.47 -0.76 5.13
C ALA A 52 -8.71 -2.20 4.65
N GLY A 53 -8.49 -2.49 3.37
CA GLY A 53 -8.60 -3.86 2.88
C GLY A 53 -7.55 -4.81 3.47
N CYS A 54 -6.31 -4.36 3.68
CA CYS A 54 -5.31 -5.16 4.40
C CYS A 54 -5.77 -5.48 5.82
N PHE A 55 -6.32 -4.49 6.54
CA PHE A 55 -6.89 -4.68 7.88
C PHE A 55 -8.07 -5.68 7.86
N LEU A 56 -9.00 -5.54 6.90
CA LEU A 56 -10.11 -6.49 6.74
C LEU A 56 -9.61 -7.90 6.44
N THR A 57 -8.62 -8.07 5.54
CA THR A 57 -8.04 -9.39 5.28
C THR A 57 -7.36 -9.96 6.51
N LEU A 58 -6.71 -9.14 7.34
CA LEU A 58 -6.12 -9.58 8.60
C LEU A 58 -7.20 -10.04 9.60
N LEU A 59 -8.34 -9.34 9.67
CA LEU A 59 -9.49 -9.79 10.44
C LEU A 59 -10.08 -11.10 9.93
N LEU A 60 -10.11 -11.34 8.61
CA LEU A 60 -10.55 -12.63 8.05
C LEU A 60 -9.62 -13.80 8.39
N HIS A 61 -8.32 -13.53 8.60
CA HIS A 61 -7.31 -14.52 9.04
C HIS A 61 -7.34 -14.77 10.56
N TYR A 62 -7.51 -13.71 11.36
CA TYR A 62 -8.22 -13.83 12.64
C TYR A 62 -9.62 -14.39 12.36
N PHE A 63 -10.55 -14.72 13.25
CA PHE A 63 -11.84 -15.38 12.88
C PHE A 63 -11.82 -16.70 12.06
N GLU A 64 -10.78 -17.04 11.27
CA GLU A 64 -10.65 -18.24 10.44
C GLU A 64 -11.80 -18.43 9.43
N VAL A 65 -12.34 -17.32 8.90
CA VAL A 65 -13.40 -17.33 7.87
C VAL A 65 -13.04 -18.21 6.66
N PRO A 66 -11.76 -18.25 6.20
CA PRO A 66 -11.35 -19.14 5.12
C PRO A 66 -11.44 -20.64 5.42
N LYS A 67 -11.71 -21.08 6.66
CA LYS A 67 -11.90 -22.52 6.97
C LYS A 67 -13.36 -22.97 6.90
N SER A 68 -14.26 -22.07 6.49
CA SER A 68 -15.69 -22.37 6.30
C SER A 68 -15.97 -22.95 4.92
N SER A 69 -17.21 -23.41 4.68
CA SER A 69 -17.68 -23.93 3.39
C SER A 69 -17.50 -22.98 2.19
N GLN A 70 -17.20 -21.69 2.43
CA GLN A 70 -16.96 -20.67 1.40
C GLN A 70 -15.48 -20.32 1.20
N GLN A 71 -14.55 -21.17 1.64
CA GLN A 71 -13.09 -20.95 1.54
C GLN A 71 -12.61 -20.43 0.18
N ILE A 72 -13.07 -21.04 -0.91
CA ILE A 72 -12.62 -20.71 -2.28
C ILE A 72 -13.01 -19.27 -2.63
N PHE A 73 -14.21 -18.83 -2.27
CA PHE A 73 -14.69 -17.47 -2.56
C PHE A 73 -13.85 -16.40 -1.86
N TRP A 74 -13.58 -16.57 -0.57
CA TRP A 74 -12.76 -15.64 0.21
C TRP A 74 -11.32 -15.57 -0.30
N LEU A 75 -10.76 -16.71 -0.72
CA LEU A 75 -9.43 -16.75 -1.30
C LEU A 75 -9.35 -16.00 -2.63
N GLN A 76 -10.36 -16.12 -3.49
CA GLN A 76 -10.43 -15.38 -4.77
C GLN A 76 -10.50 -13.87 -4.53
N ILE A 77 -11.33 -13.43 -3.59
CA ILE A 77 -11.39 -12.01 -3.21
C ILE A 77 -10.03 -11.53 -2.72
N GLU A 78 -9.35 -12.29 -1.86
CA GLU A 78 -8.03 -11.92 -1.38
C GLU A 78 -7.00 -11.83 -2.52
N LEU A 79 -6.99 -12.80 -3.44
CA LEU A 79 -6.08 -12.78 -4.58
C LEU A 79 -6.33 -11.56 -5.48
N ILE A 80 -7.59 -11.28 -5.81
CA ILE A 80 -7.98 -10.09 -6.59
C ILE A 80 -7.52 -8.81 -5.87
N TRP A 81 -7.76 -8.73 -4.57
CA TRP A 81 -7.34 -7.58 -3.77
C TRP A 81 -5.83 -7.37 -3.78
N ASN A 82 -5.05 -8.45 -3.61
CA ASN A 82 -3.59 -8.35 -3.64
C ASN A 82 -3.09 -7.98 -5.06
N VAL A 83 -3.70 -8.50 -6.13
CA VAL A 83 -3.35 -8.11 -7.51
C VAL A 83 -3.61 -6.63 -7.73
N PHE A 84 -4.78 -6.16 -7.31
CA PHE A 84 -5.16 -4.75 -7.41
C PHE A 84 -4.20 -3.86 -6.62
N GLY A 85 -3.91 -4.21 -5.36
CA GLY A 85 -2.93 -3.50 -4.53
C GLY A 85 -1.52 -3.49 -5.13
N CYS A 86 -1.08 -4.62 -5.69
CA CYS A 86 0.22 -4.72 -6.36
C CYS A 86 0.32 -3.76 -7.55
N VAL A 87 -0.67 -3.78 -8.45
CA VAL A 87 -0.66 -2.96 -9.67
C VAL A 87 -0.74 -1.48 -9.33
N LEU A 88 -1.66 -1.09 -8.45
CA LEU A 88 -1.82 0.32 -8.06
C LEU A 88 -0.57 0.87 -7.37
N CYS A 89 0.02 0.11 -6.45
CA CYS A 89 1.25 0.54 -5.78
C CYS A 89 2.43 0.63 -6.77
N ALA A 90 2.55 -0.30 -7.72
CA ALA A 90 3.60 -0.25 -8.74
C ALA A 90 3.44 0.98 -9.66
N VAL A 91 2.23 1.22 -10.17
CA VAL A 91 1.92 2.39 -11.01
C VAL A 91 2.17 3.69 -10.24
N GLY A 92 1.70 3.76 -8.99
CA GLY A 92 1.93 4.93 -8.12
C GLY A 92 3.41 5.17 -7.87
N SER A 93 4.21 4.13 -7.64
CA SER A 93 5.65 4.26 -7.45
C SER A 93 6.36 4.83 -8.68
N VAL A 94 6.05 4.31 -9.87
CA VAL A 94 6.61 4.81 -11.15
C VAL A 94 6.23 6.26 -11.39
N LEU A 95 4.95 6.60 -11.18
CA LEU A 95 4.44 7.95 -11.35
C LEU A 95 5.10 8.94 -10.38
N LEU A 96 5.32 8.56 -9.12
CA LEU A 96 6.05 9.38 -8.16
C LEU A 96 7.55 9.44 -8.45
N GLY A 97 8.14 8.39 -9.02
CA GLY A 97 9.53 8.40 -9.47
C GLY A 97 9.75 9.38 -10.62
N TRP A 98 8.82 9.42 -11.56
CA TRP A 98 8.79 10.42 -12.63
C TRP A 98 8.61 11.84 -12.08
N ASP A 99 7.63 12.03 -11.20
CA ASP A 99 7.38 13.33 -10.56
C ASP A 99 8.60 13.84 -9.77
N TRP A 100 9.25 12.97 -9.01
CA TRP A 100 10.50 13.28 -8.30
C TRP A 100 11.60 13.78 -9.23
N TYR A 101 11.76 13.13 -10.39
CA TYR A 101 12.71 13.55 -11.41
C TYR A 101 12.35 14.94 -11.98
N GLN A 102 11.08 15.18 -12.26
CA GLN A 102 10.59 16.47 -12.77
C GLN A 102 10.78 17.60 -11.76
N LEU A 103 10.46 17.37 -10.48
CA LEU A 103 10.70 18.31 -9.38
C LEU A 103 12.19 18.67 -9.28
N ARG A 104 13.08 17.68 -9.40
CA ARG A 104 14.54 17.91 -9.38
C ARG A 104 15.03 18.73 -10.58
N ALA A 105 14.37 18.59 -11.73
CA ALA A 105 14.64 19.36 -12.94
C ALA A 105 13.95 20.75 -12.93
N GLY A 106 13.22 21.12 -11.87
CA GLY A 106 12.49 22.38 -11.77
C GLY A 106 11.24 22.45 -12.66
N ARG A 107 10.73 21.31 -13.13
CA ARG A 107 9.59 21.22 -14.07
C ARG A 107 8.31 20.90 -13.31
N ASN A 108 7.70 21.93 -12.71
CA ASN A 108 6.55 21.77 -11.81
C ASN A 108 5.21 22.16 -12.45
N MET A 109 5.13 22.23 -13.78
CA MET A 109 3.94 22.76 -14.48
C MET A 109 2.69 21.89 -14.32
N HIS A 110 2.83 20.61 -13.96
CA HIS A 110 1.70 19.70 -13.67
C HIS A 110 1.20 19.80 -12.22
N HIS A 111 1.86 20.57 -11.36
CA HIS A 111 1.40 20.83 -10.00
C HIS A 111 0.48 22.05 -9.99
N SER A 112 -0.65 21.94 -9.29
CA SER A 112 -1.59 23.05 -9.09
C SER A 112 -1.05 24.07 -8.08
N THR A 113 -0.20 23.63 -7.16
CA THR A 113 0.42 24.48 -6.13
C THR A 113 1.86 24.05 -5.86
N MET A 114 2.68 24.98 -5.35
CA MET A 114 4.05 24.67 -4.94
C MET A 114 4.09 23.80 -3.68
N ALA A 115 5.28 23.27 -3.37
CA ALA A 115 5.52 22.51 -2.14
C ALA A 115 5.03 23.27 -0.88
N PRO A 116 4.56 22.57 0.17
CA PRO A 116 3.93 23.20 1.32
C PRO A 116 4.94 24.09 2.03
N ARG A 117 4.56 25.34 2.30
CA ARG A 117 5.48 26.39 2.76
C ARG A 117 6.18 26.04 4.08
N ASN A 118 5.52 25.27 4.95
CA ASN A 118 6.06 24.76 6.22
C ASN A 118 7.11 23.64 6.05
N ILE A 119 7.09 22.91 4.93
CA ILE A 119 8.01 21.81 4.62
C ILE A 119 9.16 22.33 3.74
N GLY A 120 8.85 23.10 2.69
CA GLY A 120 9.83 23.55 1.71
C GLY A 120 10.23 22.45 0.71
N GLU A 121 10.72 22.86 -0.45
CA GLU A 121 10.91 21.99 -1.62
C GLU A 121 11.86 20.81 -1.38
N ALA A 122 13.03 21.06 -0.78
CA ALA A 122 14.02 20.01 -0.54
C ALA A 122 13.50 18.89 0.38
N ARG A 123 12.71 19.26 1.42
CA ARG A 123 12.08 18.27 2.30
C ARG A 123 10.91 17.59 1.60
N TRP A 124 10.15 18.31 0.78
CA TRP A 124 9.07 17.73 -0.02
C TRP A 124 9.58 16.65 -0.97
N LEU A 125 10.66 16.93 -1.69
CA LEU A 125 11.31 16.00 -2.61
C LEU A 125 11.76 14.71 -1.91
N ARG A 126 12.23 14.79 -0.65
CA ARG A 126 12.51 13.59 0.17
C ARG A 126 11.24 12.82 0.53
N ARG A 127 10.15 13.51 0.86
CA ARG A 127 8.86 12.85 1.14
C ARG A 127 8.35 12.09 -0.08
N VAL A 128 8.38 12.71 -1.27
CA VAL A 128 8.00 12.04 -2.53
C VAL A 128 8.82 10.77 -2.78
N ALA A 129 10.14 10.82 -2.53
CA ALA A 129 11.00 9.64 -2.64
C ALA A 129 10.63 8.53 -1.63
N ILE A 130 10.39 8.90 -0.37
CA ILE A 130 9.97 7.95 0.68
C ILE A 130 8.65 7.28 0.30
N VAL A 131 7.68 8.05 -0.19
CA VAL A 131 6.39 7.51 -0.62
C VAL A 131 6.54 6.61 -1.85
N SER A 132 7.32 7.01 -2.85
CA SER A 132 7.61 6.20 -4.03
C SER A 132 8.26 4.86 -3.66
N GLY A 133 9.24 4.87 -2.76
CA GLY A 133 9.88 3.65 -2.24
C GLY A 133 8.94 2.80 -1.39
N SER A 134 8.08 3.43 -0.57
CA SER A 134 7.08 2.72 0.25
C SER A 134 6.04 2.01 -0.62
N LEU A 135 5.59 2.66 -1.70
CA LEU A 135 4.69 2.03 -2.68
C LEU A 135 5.38 0.87 -3.42
N LEU A 136 6.65 1.03 -3.81
CA LEU A 136 7.40 -0.05 -4.45
C LEU A 136 7.51 -1.27 -3.53
N LEU A 137 7.84 -1.05 -2.26
CA LEU A 137 7.92 -2.10 -1.26
C LEU A 137 6.55 -2.75 -1.03
N ALA A 138 5.48 -1.95 -0.92
CA ALA A 138 4.12 -2.46 -0.79
C ALA A 138 3.73 -3.34 -2.00
N ALA A 139 4.07 -2.93 -3.23
CA ALA A 139 3.83 -3.71 -4.43
C ALA A 139 4.54 -5.06 -4.38
N GLY A 140 5.83 -5.06 -3.98
CA GLY A 140 6.60 -6.30 -3.77
C GLY A 140 5.99 -7.21 -2.71
N LEU A 141 5.49 -6.64 -1.60
CA LEU A 141 4.82 -7.40 -0.56
C LEU A 141 3.49 -7.98 -1.03
N PHE A 142 2.68 -7.23 -1.79
CA PHE A 142 1.45 -7.74 -2.39
C PHE A 142 1.74 -8.88 -3.37
N LEU A 143 2.76 -8.73 -4.22
CA LEU A 143 3.23 -9.77 -5.12
C LEU A 143 3.67 -11.04 -4.37
N PHE A 144 4.42 -10.86 -3.27
CA PHE A 144 4.85 -11.97 -2.44
C PHE A 144 3.68 -12.67 -1.75
N THR A 145 2.67 -11.94 -1.28
CA THR A 145 1.42 -12.53 -0.76
C THR A 145 0.73 -13.38 -1.83
N ILE A 146 0.60 -12.89 -3.07
CA ILE A 146 0.02 -13.67 -4.19
C ILE A 146 0.81 -14.97 -4.40
N ALA A 147 2.15 -14.86 -4.47
CA ALA A 147 3.01 -16.02 -4.67
C ALA A 147 2.89 -17.04 -3.53
N ARG A 148 2.77 -16.57 -2.28
CA ARG A 148 2.57 -17.43 -1.10
C ARG A 148 1.21 -18.12 -1.15
N VAL A 149 0.13 -17.38 -1.39
CA VAL A 149 -1.24 -17.94 -1.50
C VAL A 149 -1.33 -18.99 -2.61
N LYS A 150 -0.65 -18.77 -3.75
CA LYS A 150 -0.57 -19.77 -4.83
C LYS A 150 0.27 -21.00 -4.47
N ARG A 151 1.38 -20.84 -3.74
CA ARG A 151 2.30 -21.93 -3.36
C ARG A 151 1.76 -22.81 -2.24
N THR A 152 1.14 -22.24 -1.22
CA THR A 152 0.46 -23.00 -0.17
C THR A 152 -0.93 -23.42 -0.62
N GLY A 153 -1.05 -23.80 -1.89
CA GLY A 153 -2.33 -24.06 -2.56
C GLY A 153 -3.27 -24.83 -1.66
N ILE A 154 -4.54 -24.42 -1.75
CA ILE A 154 -5.72 -25.19 -1.36
C ILE A 154 -5.40 -26.68 -1.46
N TYR A 155 -5.24 -27.32 -0.31
CA TYR A 155 -5.52 -28.73 -0.08
C TYR A 155 -6.56 -28.77 1.04
#